data_AF-A0A101JCM1-F1
#
_entry.id   AF-A0A101JCM1-F1
#
_cell.length_a   1.000
_cell.length_b   1.000
_cell.length_c   1.000
_cell.angle_alpha   90.00
_cell.angle_beta   90.00
_cell.angle_gamma   90.00
#
_symmetry.space_group_name_H-M   'P 1'
#
loop_
_entity.id
_entity.type
_entity.pdbx_description
1 polymer ?
#
loop_
_entity_poly.entity_id
_entity_poly.type
_entity_poly.pdbx_seq_one_letter_code
_entity_poly.pdbx_strand_id
1 'polypeptide(L)' 'MTHSFVLHTPDAELEPEPLAPEQILSGTPEVTGKVVWESRDGRQVRGVWQITPSVVTVINL' A
#
# COMPACT_ATOMS: atom_id res chain seq x y z
N MET A 1 -3.92 -3.14 -23.37
CA MET A 1 -2.67 -3.89 -23.15
C MET A 1 -2.72 -4.46 -21.75
N THR A 2 -2.57 -5.77 -21.58
CA THR A 2 -2.50 -6.39 -20.25
C THR A 2 -1.07 -6.26 -19.75
N HIS A 3 -0.85 -5.52 -18.66
CA HIS A 3 0.46 -5.44 -18.00
C HIS A 3 0.57 -6.57 -16.97
N SER A 4 1.54 -7.46 -17.16
CA SER A 4 1.90 -8.50 -16.18
C SER A 4 3.17 -8.11 -15.45
N PHE A 5 3.19 -8.29 -14.14
CA PHE A 5 4.35 -8.07 -13.27
C PHE A 5 4.54 -9.27 -12.36
N VAL A 6 5.78 -9.53 -11.98
CA VAL A 6 6.16 -10.54 -11.00
C VAL A 6 7.02 -9.86 -9.95
N LEU A 7 6.62 -9.97 -8.70
CA LEU A 7 7.37 -9.46 -7.55
C LEU A 7 7.50 -10.60 -6.55
N HIS A 8 8.73 -10.90 -6.13
CA HIS A 8 8.97 -11.78 -5.00
C HIS A 8 8.76 -10.99 -3.72
N THR A 9 7.58 -11.11 -3.11
CA THR A 9 7.17 -10.31 -1.95
C THR A 9 8.14 -10.34 -0.77
N PRO A 10 8.75 -11.49 -0.40
CA PRO A 10 9.69 -11.52 0.72
C PRO A 10 10.92 -10.62 0.57
N ASP A 11 11.37 -10.37 -0.67
CA ASP A 11 12.54 -9.52 -0.95
C ASP A 11 12.15 -8.09 -1.33
N ALA A 12 10.85 -7.77 -1.31
CA ALA A 12 10.38 -6.45 -1.69
C ALA A 12 10.75 -5.43 -0.60
N GLU A 13 11.64 -4.50 -0.95
CA GLU A 13 11.87 -3.30 -0.15
C GLU A 13 10.61 -2.42 -0.17
N LEU A 14 9.98 -2.25 0.99
CA LEU A 14 8.77 -1.45 1.20
C LEU A 14 9.14 -0.16 1.94
N GLU A 15 8.51 0.93 1.54
CA GLU A 15 8.73 2.26 2.13
C GLU A 15 7.61 2.62 3.12
N PRO A 16 7.89 3.38 4.19
CA PRO A 16 6.86 3.86 5.11
C PRO A 16 5.80 4.73 4.43
N GLU A 17 4.53 4.40 4.65
CA GLU A 17 3.36 5.15 4.18
C GLU A 17 2.43 5.45 5.37
N PRO A 18 2.79 6.43 6.24
CA PRO A 18 2.07 6.66 7.48
C PRO A 18 0.61 7.07 7.23
N LEU A 19 -0.31 6.46 7.97
CA LEU A 19 -1.73 6.81 7.93
C LEU A 19 -1.99 8.16 8.62
N ALA A 20 -2.99 8.87 8.13
CA ALA A 20 -3.49 10.05 8.81
C ALA A 20 -4.16 9.64 10.14
N PRO A 21 -3.98 10.42 11.24
CA PRO A 21 -4.51 10.05 12.55
C PRO A 21 -6.02 9.75 12.56
N GLU A 22 -6.80 10.48 11.77
CA GLU A 22 -8.24 10.31 11.61
C GLU A 22 -8.65 8.97 10.97
N GLN A 23 -7.73 8.28 10.29
CA GLN A 23 -7.97 6.96 9.73
C GLN A 23 -7.81 5.85 10.78
N ILE A 24 -7.19 6.14 11.93
CA ILE A 24 -6.86 5.15 12.95
C ILE A 24 -8.00 5.04 13.95
N LEU A 25 -8.65 3.88 13.99
CA LEU A 25 -9.73 3.60 14.95
C LEU A 25 -9.19 2.91 16.21
N SER A 26 -8.16 2.06 16.08
CA SER A 26 -7.50 1.39 17.20
C SER A 26 -6.12 0.84 16.82
N GLY A 27 -5.20 0.81 17.79
CA GLY A 27 -3.84 0.30 17.64
C GLY A 27 -2.82 1.39 17.27
N THR A 28 -1.65 0.96 16.83
CA THR A 28 -0.56 1.80 16.32
C THR A 28 -0.13 1.26 14.96
N PRO A 29 -0.93 1.49 13.90
CA PRO A 29 -0.66 0.92 12.58
C PRO A 29 0.64 1.46 12.03
N GLU A 30 1.49 0.55 11.59
CA GLU A 30 2.64 0.83 10.74
C GLU A 30 2.30 0.26 9.36
N VAL A 31 2.30 1.13 8.36
CA VAL A 31 2.00 0.77 6.97
C VAL A 31 3.23 1.00 6.13
N THR A 32 3.55 0.01 5.30
CA THR A 32 4.61 0.11 4.30
C THR A 32 4.11 -0.37 2.95
N GLY A 33 4.64 0.21 1.87
CA GLY A 33 4.17 -0.06 0.52
C GLY A 33 5.27 -0.05 -0.53
N LYS A 34 4.98 -0.68 -1.67
CA LYS A 34 5.77 -0.57 -2.89
C LYS A 34 4.86 -0.52 -4.10
N VAL A 35 4.92 0.59 -4.82
CA VAL A 35 4.31 0.72 -6.14
C VAL A 35 5.14 -0.08 -7.15
N VAL A 36 4.47 -0.99 -7.85
CA VAL A 36 5.04 -1.81 -8.93
C VAL A 36 4.75 -1.17 -10.29
N TRP A 37 3.62 -0.48 -10.41
CA TRP A 37 3.22 0.22 -11.63
C TRP A 37 2.16 1.29 -11.35
N GLU A 38 2.22 2.38 -12.09
CA GLU A 38 1.21 3.43 -12.09
C GLU A 38 0.79 3.75 -13.54
N SER A 39 -0.50 3.99 -13.75
CA SER A 39 -0.99 4.42 -15.06
C SER A 39 -0.52 5.84 -15.38
N ARG A 40 -0.34 6.15 -16.66
CA ARG A 40 0.10 7.51 -17.09
C ARG A 40 -0.84 8.63 -16.62
N ASP A 41 -2.12 8.32 -16.44
CA ASP A 41 -3.14 9.25 -15.94
C ASP A 41 -3.30 9.25 -14.41
N GLY A 42 -2.49 8.48 -13.69
CA GLY A 42 -2.46 8.41 -12.22
C GLY A 42 -3.72 7.79 -11.58
N ARG A 43 -4.63 7.23 -12.38
CA ARG A 43 -5.90 6.67 -11.88
C ARG A 43 -5.81 5.24 -11.39
N GLN A 44 -4.72 4.55 -11.72
CA GLN A 44 -4.49 3.18 -11.29
C GLN A 44 -3.08 3.05 -10.74
N VAL A 45 -3.01 2.51 -9.54
CA VAL A 45 -1.77 2.10 -8.89
C VAL A 45 -1.85 0.59 -8.69
N ARG A 46 -0.74 -0.10 -8.93
CA ARG A 46 -0.57 -1.53 -8.65
C ARG A 46 0.64 -1.67 -7.78
N GLY A 47 0.49 -2.33 -6.65
CA GLY A 47 1.53 -2.45 -5.66
C GLY A 47 1.29 -3.59 -4.69
N VAL A 48 2.17 -3.67 -3.71
CA VAL A 48 1.99 -4.49 -2.51
C VAL A 48 2.08 -3.59 -1.29
N TRP A 49 1.24 -3.88 -0.30
CA TRP A 49 1.19 -3.14 0.95
C TRP A 49 1.15 -4.12 2.12
N GLN A 50 1.78 -3.71 3.21
CA GLN A 50 1.76 -4.41 4.48
C GLN A 50 1.29 -3.45 5.56
N ILE A 51 0.49 -3.94 6.50
CA ILE A 51 0.02 -3.19 7.66
C ILE A 51 0.14 -4.09 8.90
N THR A 52 0.65 -3.55 10.01
CA THR A 52 0.63 -4.25 11.30
C THR A 52 -0.81 -4.44 11.80
N PRO A 53 -1.09 -5.45 12.65
CA PRO A 53 -2.45 -5.66 13.16
C PRO A 53 -3.03 -4.41 13.82
N SER A 54 -4.13 -3.86 13.28
CA SER A 54 -4.77 -2.62 13.72
C SER A 54 -6.19 -2.51 13.14
N VAL A 55 -6.98 -1.53 13.61
CA VAL A 55 -8.29 -1.21 13.04
C VAL A 55 -8.23 0.19 12.43
N VAL A 56 -8.50 0.28 11.13
CA VAL A 56 -8.38 1.53 10.36
C VAL A 56 -9.55 1.71 9.40
N THR A 57 -9.80 2.95 9.01
CA THR A 57 -10.70 3.27 7.90
C THR A 57 -9.91 3.28 6.59
N VAL A 58 -10.33 2.47 5.63
CA VAL A 58 -9.71 2.42 4.29
C VAL A 58 -10.51 3.33 3.35
N ILE A 59 -9.84 4.35 2.80
CA ILE A 59 -10.43 5.32 1.88
C ILE A 59 -9.57 5.34 0.62
N ASN A 60 -10.11 4.85 -0.49
CA ASN A 60 -9.46 4.73 -1.81
C ASN A 60 -8.12 3.95 -1.79
N LEU A 61 -8.20 2.64 -2.07
CA LEU A 61 -7.04 1.85 -2.54
C LEU A 61 -6.81 2.09 -4.04
#